data_AF-A0A2V2SEJ3-F1
#
_entry.id   AF-A0A2V2SEJ3-F1
#
_cell.length_a   1.000
_cell.length_b   1.000
_cell.length_c   1.000
_cell.angle_alpha   90.00
_cell.angle_beta   90.00
_cell.angle_gamma   90.00
#
_symmetry.space_group_name_H-M   'P 1'
#
loop_
_entity.id
_entity.type
_entity.pdbx_description
1 polymer ?
#
loop_
_entity_poly.entity_id
_entity_poly.type
_entity_poly.pdbx_seq_one_letter_code
_entity_poly.pdbx_strand_id
1 'polypeptide(L)'
;MNQPSSNRFCAATFLTAIALSADAADWPQYRGPHASGVDTTRPLPIEWNVESGKNILWQTPIPGLGHASPIIFGNRVYVATAVGPSDKELKVGLYGDIQPIEEHGSYQWRLLAIERSSGKLIWNVPGHEAAPRVKRHPKSTHCNSTPATDGRRIAAIFGS
;
A
#
# COMPACT_ATOMS: atom_id res chain seq x y z
N MET A 1 -4.47 -50.27 -55.26
CA MET A 1 -3.87 -49.53 -54.12
C MET A 1 -4.31 -48.09 -54.25
N ASN A 2 -5.07 -47.56 -53.27
CA ASN A 2 -5.16 -46.16 -52.88
C ASN A 2 -6.27 -46.01 -51.81
N GLN A 3 -5.85 -45.77 -50.57
CA GLN A 3 -6.73 -45.41 -49.44
C GLN A 3 -6.86 -43.88 -49.37
N PRO A 4 -8.02 -43.32 -49.01
CA PRO A 4 -8.13 -41.90 -48.71
C PRO A 4 -7.75 -41.64 -47.24
N SER A 5 -6.81 -40.72 -47.04
CA SER A 5 -6.41 -40.19 -45.74
C SER A 5 -7.53 -39.37 -45.11
N SER A 6 -7.99 -39.78 -43.92
CA SER A 6 -8.92 -38.98 -43.10
C SER A 6 -8.14 -37.91 -42.33
N ASN A 7 -8.33 -36.65 -42.68
CA ASN A 7 -7.85 -35.52 -41.88
C ASN A 7 -8.78 -35.33 -40.68
N ARG A 8 -8.32 -35.78 -39.50
CA ARG A 8 -8.97 -35.48 -38.23
C ARG A 8 -8.59 -34.07 -37.79
N PHE A 9 -9.49 -33.11 -37.96
CA PHE A 9 -9.39 -31.80 -37.31
C PHE A 9 -9.71 -31.95 -35.82
N CYS A 10 -8.68 -31.91 -34.97
CA CYS A 10 -8.85 -31.71 -33.52
C CYS A 10 -9.21 -30.23 -33.29
N ALA A 11 -10.49 -29.94 -33.03
CA ALA A 11 -10.89 -28.63 -32.52
C ALA A 11 -10.43 -28.52 -31.06
N ALA A 12 -9.40 -27.70 -30.82
CA ALA A 12 -8.96 -27.37 -29.47
C ALA A 12 -9.87 -26.27 -28.90
N THR A 13 -10.79 -26.65 -28.01
CA THR A 13 -11.65 -25.71 -27.29
C THR A 13 -10.79 -24.96 -26.25
N PHE A 14 -10.45 -23.69 -26.53
CA PHE A 14 -9.85 -22.80 -25.54
C PHE A 14 -10.89 -22.41 -24.49
N LEU A 15 -10.87 -23.07 -23.33
CA LEU A 15 -11.62 -22.64 -22.15
C LEU A 15 -10.99 -21.32 -21.66
N THR A 16 -11.63 -20.19 -21.95
CA THR A 16 -11.23 -18.90 -21.39
C THR A 16 -11.73 -18.86 -19.95
N ALA A 17 -10.84 -19.04 -18.98
CA ALA A 17 -11.17 -18.88 -17.58
C ALA A 17 -11.44 -17.39 -17.30
N ILE A 18 -12.71 -17.04 -17.12
CA ILE A 18 -13.10 -15.72 -16.60
C ILE A 18 -12.74 -15.73 -15.12
N ALA A 19 -11.59 -15.16 -14.78
CA ALA A 19 -11.23 -14.91 -13.39
C ALA A 19 -12.20 -13.86 -12.84
N LEU A 20 -13.21 -14.31 -12.09
CA LEU A 20 -13.97 -13.44 -11.21
C LEU A 20 -13.02 -12.91 -10.14
N SER A 21 -12.45 -11.72 -10.37
CA SER A 21 -11.84 -10.96 -9.28
C SER A 21 -12.94 -10.69 -8.26
N ALA A 22 -12.87 -11.36 -7.12
CA ALA A 22 -13.66 -10.99 -5.96
C ALA A 22 -13.27 -9.56 -5.58
N ASP A 23 -14.06 -8.58 -6.02
CA ASP A 23 -13.73 -7.19 -5.83
C ASP A 23 -13.81 -6.89 -4.33
N ALA A 24 -12.64 -6.73 -3.74
CA ALA A 24 -12.55 -6.41 -2.34
C ALA A 24 -12.84 -4.90 -2.18
N ALA A 25 -13.70 -4.53 -1.24
CA ALA A 25 -14.25 -3.18 -1.19
C ALA A 25 -13.12 -2.12 -1.15
N ASP A 26 -13.36 -1.00 -1.83
CA ASP A 26 -12.45 0.13 -1.81
C ASP A 26 -12.42 0.79 -0.44
N TRP A 27 -11.27 1.38 -0.12
CA TRP A 27 -11.03 2.14 1.11
C TRP A 27 -10.38 3.47 0.76
N PRO A 28 -11.12 4.41 0.16
CA PRO A 28 -10.53 5.53 -0.58
C PRO A 28 -9.95 6.64 0.31
N GLN A 29 -10.17 6.61 1.62
CA GLN A 29 -9.78 7.67 2.55
C GLN A 29 -9.60 7.15 3.98
N TYR A 30 -9.16 8.03 4.89
CA TYR A 30 -9.08 7.72 6.33
C TYR A 30 -10.43 7.22 6.86
N ARG A 31 -10.41 6.05 7.54
CA ARG A 31 -11.60 5.37 8.05
C ARG A 31 -12.61 4.92 6.97
N GLY A 32 -12.22 4.87 5.70
CA GLY A 32 -12.96 4.18 4.64
C GLY A 32 -14.07 5.00 3.98
N PRO A 33 -14.91 4.36 3.13
CA PRO A 33 -15.88 5.05 2.26
C PRO A 33 -16.86 5.97 2.98
N HIS A 34 -17.24 5.62 4.21
CA HIS A 34 -18.17 6.39 5.04
C HIS A 34 -17.48 7.07 6.25
N ALA A 35 -16.15 7.10 6.26
CA ALA A 35 -15.33 7.61 7.37
C ALA A 35 -15.67 6.98 8.74
N SER A 36 -16.26 5.78 8.76
CA SER A 36 -16.73 5.08 9.97
C SER A 36 -15.67 4.16 10.57
N GLY A 37 -14.70 3.71 9.78
CA GLY A 37 -13.68 2.74 10.17
C GLY A 37 -14.19 1.31 10.20
N VAL A 38 -15.34 1.03 9.57
CA VAL A 38 -16.01 -0.27 9.62
C VAL A 38 -16.22 -0.79 8.20
N ASP A 39 -15.77 -2.02 7.95
CA ASP A 39 -16.18 -2.83 6.80
C ASP A 39 -17.25 -3.84 7.26
N THR A 40 -18.45 -3.79 6.66
CA THR A 40 -19.53 -4.75 6.91
C THR A 40 -19.79 -5.67 5.73
N THR A 41 -18.96 -5.61 4.68
CA THR A 41 -19.23 -6.29 3.40
C THR A 41 -18.89 -7.78 3.43
N ARG A 42 -17.99 -8.20 4.32
CA ARG A 42 -17.50 -9.59 4.36
C ARG A 42 -16.94 -9.96 5.74
N PRO A 43 -16.94 -11.25 6.11
CA PRO A 43 -16.15 -11.73 7.23
C PRO A 43 -14.65 -11.58 6.92
N LEU A 44 -13.89 -11.03 7.87
CA LEU A 44 -12.44 -10.88 7.78
C LEU A 44 -11.74 -11.97 8.63
N PRO A 45 -10.51 -12.38 8.28
CA PRO A 45 -9.73 -13.29 9.12
C PRO A 45 -9.56 -12.70 10.53
N ILE A 46 -10.05 -13.43 11.55
CA ILE A 46 -9.93 -13.03 12.97
C ILE A 46 -8.66 -13.55 13.64
N GLU A 47 -7.89 -14.38 12.93
CA GLU A 47 -6.60 -14.90 13.37
C GLU A 47 -5.56 -14.62 12.27
N TRP A 48 -4.38 -14.15 12.66
CA TRP A 48 -3.25 -13.96 11.76
C TRP A 48 -1.94 -14.05 12.55
N ASN A 49 -0.85 -14.36 11.86
CA ASN A 49 0.47 -14.40 12.48
C ASN A 49 1.54 -14.02 11.45
N VAL A 50 2.34 -13.00 11.79
CA VAL A 50 3.39 -12.46 10.91
C VAL A 50 4.60 -13.39 10.82
N GLU A 51 4.96 -14.08 11.89
CA GLU A 51 6.14 -14.96 11.94
C GLU A 51 5.91 -16.27 11.18
N SER A 52 4.76 -16.91 11.35
CA SER A 52 4.39 -18.14 10.65
C SER A 52 3.75 -17.89 9.29
N GLY A 53 3.37 -16.66 8.98
CA GLY A 53 2.68 -16.28 7.74
C GLY A 53 1.19 -16.66 7.71
N LYS A 54 0.60 -17.13 8.82
CA LYS A 54 -0.83 -17.50 8.86
C LYS A 54 -1.71 -16.30 8.48
N ASN A 55 -2.53 -16.48 7.45
CA ASN A 55 -3.43 -15.46 6.90
C ASN A 55 -2.73 -14.16 6.46
N ILE A 56 -1.44 -14.24 6.10
CA ILE A 56 -0.69 -13.14 5.48
C ILE A 56 -0.57 -13.42 3.98
N LEU A 57 -1.17 -12.56 3.15
CA LEU A 57 -1.11 -12.73 1.69
C LEU A 57 0.25 -12.31 1.11
N TRP A 58 0.80 -11.20 1.59
CA TRP A 58 2.11 -10.67 1.18
C TRP A 58 2.63 -9.67 2.20
N GLN A 59 3.91 -9.34 2.08
CA GLN A 59 4.58 -8.27 2.82
C GLN A 59 5.44 -7.45 1.86
N THR A 60 5.43 -6.14 2.05
CA THR A 60 6.17 -5.20 1.19
C THR A 60 6.97 -4.24 2.07
N PRO A 61 8.31 -4.19 1.95
CA PRO A 61 9.12 -3.18 2.61
C PRO A 61 8.72 -1.78 2.15
N ILE A 62 8.44 -0.88 3.09
CA ILE A 62 8.16 0.53 2.83
C ILE A 62 9.38 1.35 3.23
N PRO A 63 9.95 2.16 2.33
CA PRO A 63 11.11 2.98 2.65
C PRO A 63 10.71 4.14 3.57
N GLY A 64 11.64 4.57 4.42
CA GLY A 64 11.44 5.72 5.29
C GLY A 64 10.40 5.48 6.38
N LEU A 65 9.79 6.56 6.86
CA LEU A 65 8.79 6.54 7.91
C LEU A 65 7.50 7.25 7.46
N GLY A 66 6.37 6.61 7.71
CA GLY A 66 5.04 7.20 7.48
C GLY A 66 4.02 6.68 8.51
N HIS A 67 3.20 7.58 9.03
CA HIS A 67 2.06 7.24 9.92
C HIS A 67 0.70 7.33 9.23
N ALA A 68 0.67 7.83 8.00
CA ALA A 68 -0.51 7.82 7.18
C ALA A 68 -1.10 6.40 7.09
N SER A 69 -2.42 6.29 7.18
CA SER A 69 -3.09 5.02 6.89
C SER A 69 -3.00 4.72 5.39
N PRO A 70 -2.87 3.44 4.98
CA PRO A 70 -3.01 3.11 3.58
C PRO A 70 -4.44 3.37 3.10
N ILE A 71 -4.58 3.73 1.82
CA ILE A 71 -5.88 3.72 1.13
C ILE A 71 -5.89 2.66 0.03
N ILE A 72 -7.07 2.14 -0.29
CA ILE A 72 -7.26 1.09 -1.28
C ILE A 72 -8.24 1.61 -2.32
N PHE A 73 -7.89 1.49 -3.60
CA PHE A 73 -8.82 1.76 -4.69
C PHE A 73 -8.52 0.85 -5.88
N GLY A 74 -9.49 0.06 -6.30
CA GLY A 74 -9.35 -1.00 -7.29
C GLY A 74 -8.26 -2.01 -6.89
N ASN A 75 -7.33 -2.27 -7.81
CA ASN A 75 -6.23 -3.24 -7.61
C ASN A 75 -4.93 -2.60 -7.04
N ARG A 76 -5.06 -1.50 -6.27
CA ARG A 76 -3.92 -0.77 -5.72
C ARG A 76 -4.13 -0.43 -4.24
N VAL A 77 -3.04 -0.58 -3.49
CA VAL A 77 -2.86 -0.04 -2.14
C VAL A 77 -1.91 1.15 -2.24
N TYR A 78 -2.28 2.30 -1.70
CA TYR A 78 -1.46 3.50 -1.72
C TYR A 78 -0.94 3.84 -0.34
N VAL A 79 0.35 4.15 -0.24
CA VAL A 79 1.05 4.43 1.02
C VAL A 79 1.84 5.71 0.88
N ALA A 80 1.68 6.63 1.84
CA ALA A 80 2.47 7.84 1.93
C ALA A 80 3.62 7.65 2.93
N THR A 81 4.83 8.07 2.57
CA THR A 81 6.03 7.94 3.42
C THR A 81 6.99 9.10 3.22
N ALA A 82 7.81 9.38 4.24
CA ALA A 82 8.95 10.30 4.16
C ALA A 82 10.27 9.52 4.27
N VAL A 83 11.09 9.63 3.22
CA VAL A 83 12.40 8.97 3.12
C VAL A 83 13.48 10.01 3.40
N GLY A 84 14.25 9.81 4.47
CA GLY A 84 15.37 10.66 4.84
C GLY A 84 16.72 10.04 4.49
N PRO A 85 17.83 10.74 4.80
CA PRO A 85 19.19 10.26 4.53
C PRO A 85 19.65 9.14 5.45
N SER A 86 18.92 8.86 6.53
CA SER A 86 19.14 7.70 7.40
C SER A 86 17.84 6.95 7.63
N ASP A 87 17.93 5.62 7.61
CA ASP A 87 16.87 4.75 8.05
C ASP A 87 16.80 4.82 9.58
N LYS A 88 16.00 5.77 10.08
CA LYS A 88 15.71 5.82 11.53
C LYS A 88 14.54 4.91 11.83
N GLU A 89 14.70 4.04 12.80
CA GLU A 89 13.61 3.21 13.32
C GLU A 89 12.58 4.07 14.08
N LEU A 90 11.32 3.65 14.01
CA LEU A 90 10.25 4.24 14.81
C LEU A 90 10.48 3.87 16.28
N LYS A 91 10.61 4.87 17.16
CA LYS A 91 10.65 4.65 18.60
C LYS A 91 9.24 4.37 19.14
N VAL A 92 8.97 3.12 19.48
CA VAL A 92 7.71 2.67 20.10
C VAL A 92 7.84 2.57 21.63
N GLY A 93 6.76 2.83 22.39
CA GLY A 93 6.71 2.67 23.86
C GLY A 93 6.69 3.98 24.67
N LEU A 94 6.65 3.87 26.01
CA LEU A 94 6.60 4.99 26.98
C LEU A 94 8.00 5.49 27.42
N TYR A 95 9.03 5.16 26.65
CA TYR A 95 10.42 5.48 26.98
C TYR A 95 11.02 6.43 25.92
N GLY A 96 12.06 7.17 26.32
CA GLY A 96 12.78 8.11 25.44
C GLY A 96 12.52 9.58 25.76
N ASP A 97 13.32 10.43 25.12
CA ASP A 97 13.23 11.88 25.24
C ASP A 97 12.02 12.42 24.43
N ILE A 98 11.42 13.51 24.90
CA ILE A 98 10.34 14.25 24.23
C ILE A 98 10.87 15.40 23.37
N GLN A 99 12.17 15.69 23.45
CA GLN A 99 12.78 16.73 22.62
C GLN A 99 12.61 16.42 21.13
N PRO A 100 12.34 17.44 20.29
CA PRO A 100 12.27 17.26 18.84
C PRO A 100 13.58 16.65 18.29
N ILE A 101 13.46 15.77 17.30
CA ILE A 101 14.65 15.14 16.71
C ILE A 101 15.39 16.14 15.82
N GLU A 102 16.69 16.29 16.05
CA GLU A 102 17.60 16.93 15.11
C GLU A 102 17.81 16.01 13.90
N GLU A 103 17.38 16.48 12.73
CA GLU A 103 17.53 15.78 11.46
C GLU A 103 18.13 16.75 10.44
N HIS A 104 19.19 16.33 9.78
CA HIS A 104 19.87 17.10 8.75
C HIS A 104 19.79 16.36 7.42
N GLY A 105 19.71 17.12 6.33
CA GLY A 105 19.69 16.60 4.96
C GLY A 105 18.33 16.69 4.29
N SER A 106 18.30 16.21 3.04
CA SER A 106 17.10 16.23 2.20
C SER A 106 16.19 15.04 2.49
N TYR A 107 14.90 15.29 2.59
CA TYR A 107 13.86 14.27 2.70
C TYR A 107 13.02 14.26 1.43
N GLN A 108 12.61 13.07 1.01
CA GLN A 108 11.64 12.88 -0.05
C GLN A 108 10.32 12.42 0.54
N TRP A 109 9.26 13.18 0.30
CA TRP A 109 7.89 12.78 0.60
C TRP A 109 7.32 12.08 -0.62
N ARG A 110 6.89 10.84 -0.44
CA ARG A 110 6.62 9.92 -1.53
C ARG A 110 5.23 9.33 -1.39
N LEU A 111 4.59 9.09 -2.53
CA LEU A 111 3.40 8.25 -2.63
C LEU A 111 3.81 6.97 -3.37
N LEU A 112 3.52 5.84 -2.76
CA LEU A 112 3.75 4.51 -3.32
C LEU A 112 2.40 3.95 -3.77
N ALA A 113 2.43 3.18 -4.85
CA ALA A 113 1.33 2.31 -5.24
C ALA A 113 1.82 0.86 -5.29
N ILE A 114 1.11 0.00 -4.58
CA ILE A 114 1.40 -1.42 -4.42
C ILE A 114 0.24 -2.20 -5.03
N GLU A 115 0.54 -3.25 -5.76
CA GLU A 115 -0.48 -4.14 -6.29
C GLU A 115 -1.11 -4.96 -5.17
N ARG A 116 -2.44 -4.88 -5.08
CA ARG A 116 -3.20 -5.48 -3.98
C ARG A 116 -3.10 -7.00 -3.92
N SER A 117 -3.00 -7.68 -5.06
CA SER A 117 -2.97 -9.14 -5.12
C SER A 117 -1.61 -9.74 -4.75
N SER A 118 -0.51 -9.01 -5.00
CA SER A 118 0.85 -9.56 -4.93
C SER A 118 1.77 -8.86 -3.94
N GLY A 119 1.42 -7.65 -3.50
CA GLY A 119 2.33 -6.80 -2.72
C GLY A 119 3.46 -6.18 -3.56
N LYS A 120 3.43 -6.34 -4.89
CA LYS A 120 4.44 -5.77 -5.77
C LYS A 120 4.35 -4.26 -5.80
N LEU A 121 5.47 -3.58 -5.58
CA LEU A 121 5.58 -2.13 -5.80
C LEU A 121 5.42 -1.83 -7.29
N ILE A 122 4.38 -1.06 -7.65
CA ILE A 122 4.09 -0.67 -9.03
C ILE A 122 4.78 0.63 -9.38
N TRP A 123 4.66 1.62 -8.50
CA TRP A 123 5.41 2.87 -8.62
C TRP A 123 5.65 3.51 -7.26
N ASN A 124 6.68 4.35 -7.22
CA ASN A 124 7.13 5.05 -6.04
C ASN A 124 7.55 6.46 -6.48
N VAL A 125 6.68 7.45 -6.27
CA VAL A 125 6.84 8.79 -6.84
C VAL A 125 7.12 9.81 -5.73
N PRO A 126 8.18 10.63 -5.83
CA PRO A 126 8.37 11.77 -4.94
C PRO A 126 7.37 12.87 -5.30
N GLY A 127 6.60 13.33 -4.31
CA GLY A 127 5.74 14.50 -4.42
C GLY A 127 6.44 15.79 -4.01
N HIS A 128 7.42 15.70 -3.11
CA HIS A 128 8.26 16.82 -2.69
C HIS A 128 9.63 16.33 -2.22
N GLU A 129 10.65 17.18 -2.38
CA GLU A 129 11.99 16.95 -1.85
C GLU A 129 12.55 18.25 -1.28
N ALA A 130 12.93 18.22 -0.01
CA ALA A 130 13.53 19.35 0.70
C ALA A 130 14.06 18.91 2.07
N ALA A 131 14.87 19.77 2.71
CA ALA A 131 15.08 19.66 4.15
C ALA A 131 13.78 19.97 4.91
N PRO A 132 13.41 19.17 5.94
CA PRO A 132 12.23 19.45 6.77
C PRO A 132 12.32 20.85 7.40
N ARG A 133 11.24 21.63 7.25
CA ARG A 133 11.17 22.99 7.80
C ARG A 133 10.99 23.02 9.31
N VAL A 134 10.40 21.97 9.86
CA VAL A 134 10.12 21.81 11.28
C VAL A 134 10.66 20.48 11.76
N LYS A 135 11.14 20.46 13.00
CA LYS A 135 11.53 19.23 13.67
C LYS A 135 10.27 18.46 14.07
N ARG A 136 10.32 17.14 13.95
CA ARG A 136 9.22 16.28 14.37
C ARG A 136 9.42 15.80 15.80
N HIS A 137 8.32 15.42 16.44
CA HIS A 137 8.37 14.65 17.67
C HIS A 137 9.01 13.26 17.38
N PRO A 138 9.81 12.69 18.31
CA PRO A 138 10.46 11.38 18.15
C PRO A 138 9.52 10.24 17.77
N LYS A 139 8.28 10.30 18.26
CA LYS A 139 7.19 9.32 18.00
C LYS A 139 6.27 9.73 16.86
N SER A 140 6.70 10.64 15.98
CA SER A 140 5.96 11.08 14.80
C SER A 140 6.82 10.88 13.55
N THR A 141 6.24 11.07 12.37
CA THR A 141 6.96 11.06 11.09
C THR A 141 6.81 12.40 10.40
N HIS A 142 7.59 12.65 9.35
CA HIS A 142 7.37 13.80 8.47
C HIS A 142 6.19 13.58 7.50
N CYS A 143 5.47 12.46 7.58
CA CYS A 143 4.38 12.10 6.68
C CYS A 143 3.22 11.42 7.42
N ASN A 144 2.39 12.22 8.09
CA ASN A 144 1.33 11.71 8.98
C ASN A 144 -0.07 11.69 8.34
N SER A 145 -0.32 12.50 7.32
CA SER A 145 -1.67 12.63 6.76
C SER A 145 -2.01 11.50 5.79
N THR A 146 -3.13 10.82 6.04
CA THR A 146 -3.70 9.80 5.15
C THR A 146 -4.16 10.42 3.82
N PRO A 147 -3.72 9.91 2.65
CA PRO A 147 -4.23 10.34 1.36
C PRO A 147 -5.73 10.08 1.20
N ALA A 148 -6.35 10.70 0.19
CA ALA A 148 -7.71 10.40 -0.24
C ALA A 148 -7.83 10.34 -1.76
N THR A 149 -8.81 9.59 -2.27
CA THR A 149 -9.08 9.48 -3.71
C THR A 149 -10.57 9.59 -4.03
N ASP A 150 -10.89 10.21 -5.16
CA ASP A 150 -12.21 10.19 -5.79
C ASP A 150 -12.36 9.06 -6.83
N GLY A 151 -11.32 8.23 -6.96
CA GLY A 151 -11.22 7.17 -7.96
C GLY A 151 -10.58 7.57 -9.29
N ARG A 152 -10.35 8.87 -9.52
CA ARG A 152 -9.59 9.39 -10.67
C ARG A 152 -8.28 10.03 -10.27
N ARG A 153 -8.23 10.66 -9.10
CA ARG A 153 -7.08 11.41 -8.59
C ARG A 153 -6.85 11.07 -7.14
N ILE A 154 -5.59 11.07 -6.74
CA ILE A 154 -5.19 10.93 -5.34
C ILE A 154 -4.67 12.28 -4.86
N ALA A 155 -5.22 12.75 -3.75
CA ALA A 155 -4.71 13.87 -2.99
C ALA A 155 -3.90 13.35 -1.79
N ALA A 156 -2.64 13.76 -1.68
CA ALA A 156 -1.79 13.46 -0.55
C ALA A 156 -1.26 14.79 0.03
N ILE A 157 -1.38 14.95 1.34
CA ILE A 157 -0.82 16.08 2.08
C ILE A 157 0.37 15.53 2.86
N PHE A 158 1.55 16.08 2.65
CA PHE A 158 2.79 15.60 3.24
C PHE A 158 3.18 16.44 4.46
N GLY A 159 2.29 16.48 5.46
CA GLY A 159 2.47 17.22 6.70
C GLY A 159 3.04 16.37 7.84
N SER A 160 3.74 17.04 8.77
CA SER A 160 4.09 16.53 10.09
C SER A 160 3.09 16.97 11.14
#